data_AF-A0A7Y2C5F9-F1
#
_entry.id   AF-A0A7Y2C5F9-F1
#
_cell.length_a   1.000
_cell.length_b   1.000
_cell.length_c   1.000
_cell.angle_alpha   90.00
_cell.angle_beta   90.00
_cell.angle_gamma   90.00
#
_symmetry.space_group_name_H-M   'P 1'
#
loop_
_entity.id
_entity.type
_entity.pdbx_description
1 polymer ?
#
loop_
_entity_poly.entity_id
_entity_poly.type
_entity_poly.pdbx_seq_one_letter_code
_entity_poly.pdbx_strand_id
1 'polypeptide(L)' 'MSITTDTAIISQLKEILKGDQILTGDALDSRYHHIWRMDEPLKALAVVLPRTTQDVSEILK' A
#
# COMPACT_ATOMS: atom_id res chain seq x y z
N MET A 1 11.69 16.83 10.83
CA MET A 1 11.43 15.86 11.92
C MET A 1 10.01 15.34 11.72
N SER A 2 9.84 14.30 10.89
CA SER A 2 8.50 13.85 10.44
C SER A 2 8.39 12.34 10.09
N ILE A 3 9.37 11.50 10.44
CA ILE A 3 9.48 10.12 9.88
C ILE A 3 8.79 9.00 10.68
N THR A 4 8.02 9.27 11.73
CA THR A 4 7.51 8.19 12.61
C THR A 4 6.12 7.68 12.25
N THR A 5 5.26 8.50 11.65
CA THR A 5 3.85 8.14 11.42
C THR A 5 3.67 7.13 10.29
N ASP A 6 4.52 7.20 9.27
CA ASP A 6 4.46 6.34 8.07
C ASP A 6 4.63 4.85 8.39
N THR A 7 5.45 4.54 9.41
CA THR A 7 5.70 3.15 9.81
C THR A 7 4.51 2.55 10.57
N ALA A 8 3.76 3.36 11.32
CA ALA A 8 2.67 2.89 12.17
C ALA A 8 1.48 2.36 11.36
N ILE A 9 1.15 3.00 10.24
CA ILE A 9 0.06 2.56 9.35
C ILE A 9 0.46 1.28 8.60
N ILE A 10 1.70 1.22 8.09
CA ILE A 10 2.21 0.04 7.41
C ILE A 10 2.25 -1.17 8.35
N SER A 11 2.60 -0.95 9.63
CA SER A 11 2.60 -2.01 10.64
C SER A 11 1.20 -2.58 10.86
N GLN A 12 0.17 -1.73 10.99
CA GLN A 12 -1.22 -2.17 11.16
C GLN A 12 -1.71 -2.95 9.93
N LEU A 13 -1.35 -2.50 8.73
CA LEU A 13 -1.69 -3.22 7.49
C LEU A 13 -1.03 -4.61 7.46
N LYS A 14 0.21 -4.76 7.97
CA LYS A 14 0.92 -6.05 8.09
C LYS A 14 0.31 -7.01 9.11
N GLU A 15 -0.47 -6.51 10.07
CA GLU A 15 -1.19 -7.37 11.01
C GLU A 15 -2.47 -7.95 10.38
N ILE A 16 -3.08 -7.21 9.45
CA ILE A 16 -4.32 -7.58 8.76
C ILE A 16 -4.04 -8.43 7.51
N LEU A 17 -2.97 -8.11 6.78
CA LEU A 17 -2.66 -8.69 5.48
C LEU A 17 -1.36 -9.50 5.50
N LYS A 18 -1.28 -10.50 4.62
CA LYS A 18 -0.04 -11.26 4.40
C LYS A 18 1.00 -10.41 3.68
N GLY A 19 2.28 -10.73 3.87
CA GLY A 19 3.39 -9.93 3.33
C GLY A 19 3.41 -9.79 1.80
N ASP A 20 2.81 -10.74 1.06
CA ASP A 20 2.66 -10.68 -0.39
C ASP A 20 1.48 -9.80 -0.86
N GLN A 21 0.67 -9.33 0.08
CA GLN A 21 -0.49 -8.46 -0.15
C GLN A 21 -0.20 -6.99 0.15
N ILE A 22 1.03 -6.62 0.51
CA ILE A 22 1.41 -5.23 0.82
C ILE A 22 2.66 -4.87 0.02
N LEU A 23 2.56 -3.83 -0.78
CA LEU A 23 3.66 -3.22 -1.51
C LEU A 23 4.01 -1.89 -0.85
N THR A 24 5.30 -1.66 -0.58
CA THR A 24 5.85 -0.45 0.07
C THR A 24 7.16 -0.06 -0.60
N GLY A 25 7.52 1.23 -0.55
CA GLY A 25 8.82 1.72 -1.05
C GLY A 25 9.03 1.43 -2.55
N ASP A 26 10.20 0.88 -2.89
CA ASP A 26 10.63 0.59 -4.27
C ASP A 26 9.67 -0.34 -5.05
N ALA A 27 8.83 -1.11 -4.35
CA ALA A 27 7.83 -1.97 -4.96
C ALA A 27 6.64 -1.19 -5.58
N LEU A 28 6.44 0.09 -5.21
CA LEU A 28 5.43 0.96 -5.84
C LEU A 28 5.91 1.55 -7.16
N ASP A 29 7.20 1.89 -7.27
CA ASP A 29 7.77 2.54 -8.46
C ASP A 29 7.69 1.64 -9.71
N SER A 30 7.66 0.32 -9.53
CA SER A 30 7.51 -0.63 -10.63
C SER A 30 6.04 -0.79 -11.10
N ARG A 31 5.06 -0.19 -10.43
CA ARG A 31 3.62 -0.33 -10.74
C ARG A 31 3.08 1.01 -11.25
N TYR A 32 3.22 1.23 -12.56
CA TYR A 32 2.67 2.40 -13.25
C TYR A 32 1.17 2.57 -12.99
N HIS A 33 0.78 3.78 -12.59
CA HIS A 33 -0.55 4.07 -12.06
C HIS A 33 -1.66 3.93 -13.11
N HIS A 34 -1.38 4.14 -14.41
CA HIS A 34 -2.38 4.02 -15.47
C HIS A 34 -1.74 3.71 -16.83
N ILE A 35 -2.40 2.89 -17.66
CA ILE A 35 -2.04 2.64 -19.08
C ILE A 35 -2.07 3.95 -19.91
N TRP A 36 -2.74 5.02 -19.44
CA TRP A 36 -3.00 6.26 -20.19
C TRP A 36 -2.35 7.54 -19.63
N ARG A 37 -1.60 7.47 -18.52
CA ARG A 37 -0.73 8.56 -18.01
C ARG A 37 0.51 7.93 -17.37
N MET A 38 1.55 7.76 -18.18
CA MET A 38 2.84 7.18 -17.78
C MET A 38 3.77 8.19 -17.08
N ASP A 39 3.38 9.47 -17.03
CA ASP A 39 4.30 10.58 -16.70
C ASP A 39 4.29 10.97 -15.21
N GLU A 40 3.52 10.26 -14.37
CA GLU A 40 3.46 10.53 -12.94
C GLU A 40 3.74 9.26 -12.11
N PRO A 41 4.78 9.25 -11.27
CA PRO A 41 5.05 8.15 -10.36
C PRO A 41 3.96 8.05 -9.29
N LEU A 42 3.63 6.83 -8.89
CA LEU A 42 2.62 6.57 -7.86
C LEU A 42 3.08 7.11 -6.50
N LYS A 43 2.49 8.23 -6.05
CA LYS A 43 2.74 8.79 -4.72
C LYS A 43 1.75 8.19 -3.70
N ALA A 44 2.07 7.01 -3.19
CA ALA A 44 1.32 6.37 -2.11
C ALA A 44 2.26 5.81 -1.04
N LEU A 45 1.78 5.74 0.21
CA LEU A 45 2.52 5.16 1.34
C LEU A 45 2.68 3.64 1.20
N ALA A 46 1.61 2.96 0.75
CA ALA A 46 1.59 1.53 0.48
C ALA A 46 0.46 1.21 -0.52
N VAL A 47 0.62 0.12 -1.26
CA VAL A 47 -0.47 -0.49 -2.06
C VAL A 47 -0.80 -1.83 -1.43
N VAL A 48 -2.08 -2.05 -1.14
CA VAL A 48 -2.58 -3.30 -0.58
C VAL A 48 -3.37 -4.09 -1.61
N LEU A 49 -3.20 -5.41 -1.61
CA LEU A 49 -3.86 -6.36 -2.51
C LEU A 49 -4.73 -7.32 -1.70
N PRO A 50 -5.90 -6.85 -1.21
CA PRO A 50 -6.82 -7.68 -0.44
C PRO A 50 -7.34 -8.84 -1.31
N ARG A 51 -7.50 -10.02 -0.71
CA ARG A 51 -8.01 -11.22 -1.39
C ARG A 51 -9.46 -11.51 -1.05
N THR A 52 -9.92 -11.01 0.08
CA THR A 52 -11.28 -11.19 0.55
C THR A 52 -11.96 -9.85 0.82
N THR A 53 -13.28 -9.83 0.82
CA THR A 53 -14.07 -8.67 1.23
C THR A 53 -13.89 -8.36 2.73
N GLN A 54 -13.57 -9.37 3.54
CA GLN A 54 -13.23 -9.18 4.96
C GLN A 54 -11.95 -8.33 5.08
N ASP A 55 -10.90 -8.65 4.30
CA ASP A 55 -9.65 -7.89 4.28
C ASP A 55 -9.92 -6.40 4.00
N VAL A 56 -10.76 -6.10 3.01
CA VAL A 56 -11.17 -4.72 2.66
C VAL A 56 -11.87 -4.05 3.84
N SER A 57 -12.80 -4.76 4.48
CA SER A 57 -13.52 -4.22 5.64
C SER A 57 -12.58 -3.94 6.82
N GLU A 58 -11.58 -4.78 7.08
CA GLU A 58 -10.61 -4.56 8.15
C GLU A 58 -9.65 -3.41 7.83
N ILE A 59 -9.26 -3.23 6.55
CA ILE A 59 -8.41 -2.11 6.10
C ILE A 59 -9.12 -0.75 6.23
N LEU A 60 -10.44 -0.71 6.00
CA LEU A 60 -11.23 0.53 5.99
C LEU A 60 -11.76 0.97 7.37
N LYS A 61 -11.53 0.18 8.43
CA LYS A 61 -11.87 0.57 9.80
C LYS A 61 -10.96 1.68 10.31
#